data_AF-A0A371XVC1-F1
#
_entry.id   AF-A0A371XVC1-F1
#
_cell.length_a   1.000
_cell.length_b   1.000
_cell.length_c   1.000
_cell.angle_alpha   90.00
_cell.angle_beta   90.00
_cell.angle_gamma   90.00
#
_symmetry.space_group_name_H-M   'P 1'
#
loop_
_entity.id
_entity.type
_entity.pdbx_description
1 polymer ?
#
loop_
_entity_poly.entity_id
_entity_poly.type
_entity_poly.pdbx_seq_one_letter_code
_entity_poly.pdbx_strand_id
1 'polypeptide(L)'
;MRPRGGDLSVEVCTDSVRFGELGQEWEALYRRSRTATPFQSHAWLHSWWLSYGSGRGLCVVLVRDGGRLVALAPLMRRWRPLPVLVPLGGSISDFCDVLVDDGGGEGEGAGARALGDALWRLARTHVIDFREARPGSAVERLYERWPGPRRRLDDSLCLELPPVPMDDIVGRLPGARGQRARAKVRKLDALGIERRVVPQDEVDSSVRRLVELHRLQWQGRKVTTEHLRPRFSEHLTRSVSRMARSGDAVVTEFRIDETVLAADLTFLSPRMVGGYLYGAHPDLRERKADITTMLLRSCSEHVQERASGSLSLLRGDEPYKYHWRPHSVVNQRFVLARPGTSAGLALAVGDVTARRLGKRALHAWKARGGDAS
;
A
#
# COMPACT_ATOMS: atom_id res chain seq x y z
N MET A 1 3.44 3.75 -46.24
CA MET A 1 2.94 4.30 -44.96
C MET A 1 3.82 3.74 -43.84
N ARG A 2 4.79 4.53 -43.33
CA ARG A 2 5.63 4.12 -42.19
C ARG A 2 4.79 4.17 -40.91
N PRO A 3 4.94 3.23 -39.97
CA PRO A 3 4.21 3.28 -38.71
C PRO A 3 4.65 4.55 -37.95
N ARG A 4 3.68 5.36 -37.50
CA ARG A 4 3.93 6.51 -36.62
C ARG A 4 4.32 5.97 -35.23
N GLY A 5 5.57 5.59 -35.06
CA GLY A 5 6.15 5.44 -33.72
C GLY A 5 6.18 6.84 -33.11
N GLY A 6 5.39 7.07 -32.06
CA GLY A 6 5.43 8.35 -31.36
C GLY A 6 6.81 8.58 -30.74
N ASP A 7 7.19 9.86 -30.64
CA ASP A 7 8.49 10.27 -30.09
C ASP A 7 8.48 10.05 -28.57
N LEU A 8 9.12 8.97 -28.12
CA LEU A 8 9.22 8.63 -26.71
C LEU A 8 10.27 9.52 -26.04
N SER A 9 9.86 10.29 -25.04
CA SER A 9 10.76 11.11 -24.23
C SER A 9 10.80 10.64 -22.78
N VAL A 10 11.96 10.85 -22.14
CA VAL A 10 12.20 10.48 -20.75
C VAL A 10 12.67 11.69 -19.98
N GLU A 11 12.03 11.95 -18.84
CA GLU A 11 12.37 13.03 -17.91
C GLU A 11 12.62 12.45 -16.52
N VAL A 12 13.55 13.03 -15.75
CA VAL A 12 13.71 12.73 -14.32
C VAL A 12 13.35 13.98 -13.54
N CYS A 13 12.16 13.98 -12.93
CA CYS A 13 11.69 15.05 -12.08
C CYS A 13 12.32 14.92 -10.69
N THR A 14 13.18 15.88 -10.35
CA THR A 14 13.82 16.01 -9.02
C THR A 14 13.31 17.21 -8.24
N ASP A 15 12.45 18.03 -8.85
CA ASP A 15 11.89 19.24 -8.23
C ASP A 15 10.54 18.95 -7.55
N SER A 16 10.36 19.54 -6.36
CA SER A 16 9.17 19.28 -5.54
C SER A 16 7.94 20.03 -6.03
N VAL A 17 8.10 21.23 -6.60
CA VAL A 17 6.98 22.01 -7.15
C VAL A 17 6.46 21.32 -8.40
N ARG A 18 7.37 20.95 -9.31
CA ARG A 18 7.05 20.20 -10.53
C ARG A 18 6.35 18.89 -10.21
N PHE A 19 6.79 18.15 -9.19
CA PHE A 19 6.12 16.93 -8.76
C PHE A 19 4.68 17.16 -8.32
N GLY A 20 4.38 18.29 -7.66
CA GLY A 20 3.02 18.69 -7.31
C GLY A 20 2.13 18.93 -8.54
N GLU A 21 2.69 19.48 -9.62
CA GLU A 21 1.97 19.79 -10.88
C GLU A 21 1.61 18.54 -11.69
N LEU A 22 2.30 17.41 -11.49
CA LEU A 22 2.03 16.16 -12.24
C LEU A 22 0.66 15.53 -11.93
N GLY A 23 -0.12 16.07 -10.99
CA GLY A 23 -1.30 15.42 -10.43
C GLY A 23 -2.32 14.94 -11.47
N GLN A 24 -2.68 15.80 -12.43
CA GLN A 24 -3.72 15.46 -13.42
C GLN A 24 -3.27 14.35 -14.37
N GLU A 25 -2.07 14.46 -14.91
CA GLU A 25 -1.55 13.48 -15.87
C GLU A 25 -1.14 12.16 -15.20
N TRP A 26 -0.68 12.21 -13.96
CA TRP A 26 -0.40 11.05 -13.13
C TRP A 26 -1.68 10.26 -12.88
N GLU A 27 -2.76 10.96 -12.49
CA GLU A 27 -4.06 10.34 -12.27
C GLU A 27 -4.58 9.67 -13.55
N ALA A 28 -4.43 10.32 -14.70
CA ALA A 28 -4.79 9.73 -15.98
C ALA A 28 -4.01 8.44 -16.28
N LEU A 29 -2.69 8.39 -16.01
CA LEU A 29 -1.90 7.17 -16.16
C LEU A 29 -2.29 6.11 -15.11
N TYR A 30 -2.47 6.50 -13.85
CA TYR A 30 -2.88 5.64 -12.75
C TYR A 30 -4.16 4.87 -13.09
N ARG A 31 -5.16 5.54 -13.69
CA ARG A 31 -6.42 4.90 -14.12
C ARG A 31 -6.25 3.88 -15.24
N ARG A 32 -5.22 4.00 -16.08
CA ARG A 32 -4.93 3.06 -17.17
C ARG A 32 -3.98 1.93 -16.75
N SER A 33 -3.30 2.08 -15.61
CA SER A 33 -2.39 1.08 -15.07
C SER A 33 -3.16 -0.03 -14.33
N ARG A 34 -3.21 -1.23 -14.93
CA ARG A 34 -3.96 -2.38 -14.39
C ARG A 34 -3.40 -2.91 -13.07
N THR A 35 -2.11 -2.71 -12.82
CA THR A 35 -1.44 -3.21 -11.59
C THR A 35 -1.47 -2.21 -10.45
N ALA A 36 -1.97 -0.98 -10.69
CA ALA A 36 -1.92 0.09 -9.71
C ALA A 36 -2.70 -0.25 -8.43
N THR A 37 -2.10 0.11 -7.31
CA THR A 37 -2.77 0.15 -6.00
C THR A 37 -2.88 1.61 -5.53
N PRO A 38 -3.73 1.91 -4.55
CA PRO A 38 -3.96 3.29 -4.11
C PRO A 38 -2.68 3.98 -3.58
N PHE A 39 -1.68 3.19 -3.18
CA PHE A 39 -0.35 3.65 -2.77
C PHE A 39 0.50 4.24 -3.91
N GLN A 40 0.11 4.06 -5.18
CA GLN A 40 0.74 4.70 -6.34
C GLN A 40 -0.04 5.95 -6.82
N SER A 41 -1.15 6.30 -6.18
CA SER A 41 -1.88 7.53 -6.53
C SER A 41 -1.01 8.77 -6.25
N HIS A 42 -1.19 9.81 -7.07
CA HIS A 42 -0.49 11.08 -6.85
C HIS A 42 -0.86 11.69 -5.50
N ALA A 43 -2.15 11.64 -5.14
CA ALA A 43 -2.66 12.10 -3.85
C ALA A 43 -1.88 11.51 -2.67
N TRP A 44 -1.63 10.20 -2.69
CA TRP A 44 -0.85 9.51 -1.67
C TRP A 44 0.63 9.94 -1.72
N LEU A 45 1.29 9.78 -2.86
CA LEU A 45 2.75 9.95 -2.94
C LEU A 45 3.20 11.41 -2.80
N HIS A 46 2.45 12.37 -3.35
CA HIS A 46 2.72 13.80 -3.17
C HIS A 46 2.50 14.21 -1.72
N SER A 47 1.40 13.77 -1.11
CA SER A 47 1.20 14.00 0.32
C SER A 47 2.32 13.36 1.14
N TRP A 48 2.76 12.16 0.80
CA TRP A 48 3.87 11.51 1.50
C TRP A 48 5.15 12.35 1.39
N TRP A 49 5.46 12.84 0.18
CA TRP A 49 6.65 13.67 -0.05
C TRP A 49 6.65 14.95 0.77
N LEU A 50 5.51 15.65 0.86
CA LEU A 50 5.41 16.86 1.67
C LEU A 50 5.64 16.61 3.17
N SER A 51 5.24 15.44 3.70
CA SER A 51 5.39 15.12 5.13
C SER A 51 6.70 14.39 5.48
N TYR A 52 7.29 13.66 4.54
CA TYR A 52 8.40 12.74 4.79
C TYR A 52 9.62 12.95 3.88
N GLY A 53 9.48 13.75 2.83
CA GLY A 53 10.46 13.98 1.78
C GLY A 53 11.53 14.99 2.12
N SER A 54 11.34 15.83 3.16
CA SER A 54 12.34 16.83 3.57
C SER A 54 13.72 16.19 3.80
N GLY A 55 14.76 16.80 3.22
CA GLY A 55 16.14 16.32 3.26
C GLY A 55 16.41 15.05 2.41
N ARG A 56 15.46 14.60 1.59
CA ARG A 56 15.63 13.47 0.66
C ARG A 56 15.78 13.97 -0.78
N GLY A 57 16.38 13.16 -1.64
CA GLY A 57 16.46 13.48 -3.06
C GLY A 57 15.28 12.90 -3.82
N LEU A 58 14.36 13.73 -4.31
CA LEU A 58 13.28 13.28 -5.19
C LEU A 58 13.86 12.73 -6.50
N CYS A 59 13.29 11.64 -7.03
CA CYS A 59 13.71 11.08 -8.31
C CYS A 59 12.53 10.36 -8.97
N VAL A 60 11.65 11.12 -9.62
CA VAL A 60 10.52 10.54 -10.36
C VAL A 60 10.91 10.42 -11.82
N VAL A 61 10.96 9.20 -12.33
CA VAL A 61 11.21 8.96 -13.77
C VAL A 61 9.87 9.01 -14.49
N LEU A 62 9.78 9.81 -15.55
CA LEU A 62 8.60 9.99 -16.37
C LEU A 62 8.91 9.57 -17.81
N VAL A 63 7.99 8.86 -18.45
CA VAL A 63 8.07 8.48 -19.85
C VAL A 63 6.84 8.98 -20.57
N ARG A 64 7.05 9.72 -21.64
CA ARG A 64 5.98 10.30 -22.46
C ARG A 64 6.02 9.75 -23.88
N ASP A 65 4.85 9.57 -24.47
CA ASP A 65 4.65 9.29 -25.87
C ASP A 65 3.88 10.46 -26.49
N GLY A 66 4.52 11.24 -27.37
CA GLY A 66 3.89 12.42 -27.96
C GLY A 66 3.37 13.42 -26.91
N GLY A 67 4.08 13.57 -25.79
CA GLY A 67 3.70 14.41 -24.65
C GLY A 67 2.78 13.76 -23.61
N ARG A 68 2.09 12.67 -23.95
CA ARG A 68 1.21 11.94 -23.01
C ARG A 68 2.02 11.06 -22.08
N LEU A 69 1.78 11.13 -20.77
CA LEU A 69 2.43 10.26 -19.79
C LEU A 69 1.96 8.80 -19.95
N VAL A 70 2.91 7.90 -20.22
CA VAL A 70 2.66 6.48 -20.51
C VAL A 70 3.36 5.52 -19.55
N ALA A 71 4.40 5.97 -18.84
CA ALA A 71 4.97 5.20 -17.73
C ALA A 71 5.67 6.14 -16.74
N LEU A 72 5.78 5.71 -15.48
CA LEU A 72 6.58 6.39 -14.47
C LEU A 72 7.11 5.47 -13.38
N ALA A 73 8.19 5.88 -12.73
CA ALA A 73 8.70 5.25 -11.50
C ALA A 73 8.80 6.28 -10.36
N PRO A 74 7.98 6.15 -9.31
CA PRO A 74 7.99 7.07 -8.16
C PRO A 74 9.14 6.71 -7.20
N LEU A 75 10.34 7.25 -7.42
CA LEU A 75 11.52 6.93 -6.60
C LEU A 75 12.03 8.13 -5.79
N MET A 76 12.86 7.81 -4.79
CA MET A 76 13.70 8.75 -4.08
C MET A 76 15.10 8.18 -3.87
N ARG A 77 16.07 9.08 -3.81
CA ARG A 77 17.45 8.79 -3.49
C ARG A 77 17.60 8.58 -1.99
N ARG A 78 18.30 7.52 -1.64
CA ARG A 78 18.79 7.23 -0.29
C ARG A 78 20.25 6.81 -0.37
N TRP A 79 20.95 6.96 0.74
CA TRP A 79 22.34 6.52 0.87
C TRP A 79 22.42 5.43 1.93
N ARG A 80 22.89 4.22 1.56
CA ARG A 80 23.15 3.07 2.44
C ARG A 80 24.13 2.06 1.85
N PRO A 81 25.31 1.84 2.44
CA PRO A 81 26.48 2.75 2.36
C PRO A 81 26.85 3.24 0.94
N LEU A 82 26.05 2.91 -0.08
CA LEU A 82 26.15 3.37 -1.45
C LEU A 82 24.85 4.10 -1.86
N PRO A 83 24.84 4.82 -3.00
CA PRO A 83 23.62 5.43 -3.52
C PRO A 83 22.60 4.36 -3.94
N VAL A 84 21.37 4.50 -3.46
CA VAL A 84 20.25 3.61 -3.77
C VAL A 84 19.01 4.44 -4.14
N LEU A 85 18.29 4.01 -5.16
CA LEU A 85 16.95 4.49 -5.48
C LEU A 85 15.93 3.51 -4.88
N VAL A 86 15.02 4.04 -4.08
CA VAL A 86 13.93 3.28 -3.45
C VAL A 86 12.58 3.92 -3.78
N PRO A 87 11.46 3.17 -3.74
CA PRO A 87 10.13 3.74 -3.94
C PRO A 87 9.80 4.86 -2.96
N LEU A 88 9.05 5.85 -3.44
CA LEU A 88 8.33 6.82 -2.61
C LEU A 88 7.24 6.11 -1.78
N GLY A 89 6.79 6.74 -0.68
CA GLY A 89 5.75 6.17 0.20
C GLY A 89 6.29 5.48 1.47
N GLY A 90 7.59 5.15 1.49
CA GLY A 90 8.29 4.72 2.69
C GLY A 90 7.67 3.51 3.39
N SER A 91 7.75 3.46 4.72
CA SER A 91 7.27 2.31 5.50
C SER A 91 5.76 2.30 5.72
N ILE A 92 5.04 3.37 5.39
CA ILE A 92 3.58 3.47 5.60
C ILE A 92 2.79 3.06 4.35
N SER A 93 3.48 2.79 3.24
CA SER A 93 2.89 2.21 2.04
C SER A 93 3.10 0.70 2.05
N ASP A 94 2.02 -0.06 1.85
CA ASP A 94 2.08 -1.51 1.92
C ASP A 94 2.37 -2.16 0.56
N PHE A 95 2.14 -1.43 -0.54
CA PHE A 95 2.50 -1.84 -1.88
C PHE A 95 3.23 -0.71 -2.59
N CYS A 96 4.30 -1.03 -3.31
CA CYS A 96 4.96 -0.12 -4.23
C CYS A 96 4.97 -0.73 -5.63
N ASP A 97 4.77 0.09 -6.66
CA ASP A 97 4.94 -0.31 -8.06
C ASP A 97 5.35 0.90 -8.92
N VAL A 98 5.84 0.62 -10.12
CA VAL A 98 5.85 1.59 -11.22
C VAL A 98 4.44 1.67 -11.81
N LEU A 99 4.13 2.76 -12.51
CA LEU A 99 2.90 2.83 -13.30
C LEU A 99 3.25 2.72 -14.78
N VAL A 100 2.54 1.87 -15.50
CA VAL A 100 2.69 1.67 -16.94
C VAL A 100 1.30 1.63 -17.55
N ASP A 101 1.15 2.24 -18.72
CA ASP A 101 -0.05 2.18 -19.53
C ASP A 101 -0.20 0.78 -20.15
N ASP A 102 -0.83 -0.14 -19.41
CA ASP A 102 -1.09 -1.53 -19.82
C ASP A 102 -2.47 -1.69 -20.51
N GLY A 103 -2.99 -0.60 -21.08
CA GLY A 103 -4.33 -0.49 -21.65
C GLY A 103 -4.41 -0.84 -23.14
N GLY A 104 -4.03 -2.07 -23.54
CA GLY A 104 -4.49 -2.72 -24.78
C GLY A 104 -4.25 -2.00 -26.11
N GLY A 105 -3.01 -1.57 -26.41
CA GLY A 105 -2.64 -1.00 -27.71
C GLY A 105 -1.21 -1.33 -28.14
N GLU A 106 -0.84 -1.06 -29.39
CA GLU A 106 0.49 -1.38 -29.97
C GLU A 106 1.68 -0.75 -29.17
N GLY A 107 1.42 0.30 -28.38
CA GLY A 107 2.39 0.98 -27.51
C GLY A 107 2.58 0.38 -26.11
N GLU A 108 1.80 -0.63 -25.71
CA GLU A 108 1.75 -1.22 -24.36
C GLU A 108 3.13 -1.68 -23.85
N GLY A 109 4.00 -2.13 -24.76
CA GLY A 109 5.38 -2.52 -24.43
C GLY A 109 6.41 -1.39 -24.54
N ALA A 110 6.11 -0.29 -25.24
CA ALA A 110 7.09 0.75 -25.55
C ALA A 110 7.39 1.64 -24.34
N GLY A 111 6.35 2.08 -23.60
CA GLY A 111 6.51 2.85 -22.37
C GLY A 111 7.27 2.09 -21.28
N ALA A 112 6.94 0.80 -21.07
CA ALA A 112 7.65 -0.06 -20.13
C ALA A 112 9.13 -0.23 -20.50
N ARG A 113 9.44 -0.43 -21.79
CA ARG A 113 10.83 -0.55 -22.29
C ARG A 113 11.60 0.75 -22.05
N ALA A 114 11.05 1.89 -22.44
CA ALA A 114 11.68 3.20 -22.22
C ALA A 114 11.90 3.50 -20.73
N LEU A 115 10.96 3.10 -19.86
CA LEU A 115 11.15 3.19 -18.41
C LEU A 115 12.28 2.28 -17.92
N GLY A 116 12.33 1.03 -18.39
CA GLY A 116 13.42 0.11 -18.13
C GLY A 116 14.80 0.66 -18.54
N ASP A 117 14.89 1.26 -19.73
CA ASP A 117 16.12 1.89 -20.23
C ASP A 117 16.53 3.12 -19.39
N ALA A 118 15.56 3.92 -18.96
CA ALA A 118 15.79 5.05 -18.07
C ALA A 118 16.34 4.61 -16.71
N LEU A 119 15.71 3.59 -16.09
CA LEU A 119 16.17 2.97 -14.86
C LEU A 119 17.55 2.33 -15.05
N TRP A 120 17.80 1.68 -16.19
CA TRP A 120 19.11 1.16 -16.54
C TRP A 120 20.16 2.27 -16.55
N ARG A 121 19.88 3.44 -17.12
CA ARG A 121 20.81 4.61 -17.09
C ARG A 121 21.08 5.08 -15.66
N LEU A 122 20.06 5.20 -14.81
CA LEU A 122 20.22 5.58 -13.41
C LEU A 122 21.02 4.55 -12.60
N ALA A 123 20.91 3.27 -12.97
CA ALA A 123 21.63 2.18 -12.32
C ALA A 123 23.16 2.22 -12.54
N ARG A 124 23.68 3.14 -13.38
CA ARG A 124 25.12 3.42 -13.50
C ARG A 124 25.76 3.88 -12.19
N THR A 125 25.00 4.62 -11.39
CA THR A 125 25.50 5.25 -10.16
C THR A 125 24.71 4.84 -8.92
N HIS A 126 23.55 4.20 -9.10
CA HIS A 126 22.69 3.78 -8.00
C HIS A 126 22.35 2.29 -8.12
N VAL A 127 22.13 1.64 -6.99
CA VAL A 127 21.33 0.40 -6.97
C VAL A 127 19.86 0.81 -6.99
N ILE A 128 19.00 0.07 -7.69
CA ILE A 128 17.55 0.26 -7.59
C ILE A 128 17.01 -0.84 -6.69
N ASP A 129 16.40 -0.45 -5.58
CA ASP A 129 15.89 -1.35 -4.55
C ASP A 129 14.39 -1.13 -4.40
N PHE A 130 13.63 -1.86 -5.23
CA PHE A 130 12.19 -1.80 -5.26
C PHE A 130 11.61 -2.77 -4.25
N ARG A 131 10.93 -2.25 -3.22
CA ARG A 131 10.41 -3.01 -2.08
C ARG A 131 8.90 -3.13 -2.16
N GLU A 132 8.33 -4.11 -1.44
CA GLU A 132 6.88 -4.26 -1.28
C GLU A 132 6.10 -4.33 -2.62
N ALA A 133 6.69 -4.94 -3.65
CA ALA A 133 6.03 -5.13 -4.94
C ALA A 133 5.08 -6.34 -4.87
N ARG A 134 3.80 -6.17 -5.19
CA ARG A 134 2.85 -7.30 -5.25
C ARG A 134 3.20 -8.23 -6.42
N PRO A 135 3.01 -9.55 -6.32
CA PRO A 135 3.14 -10.43 -7.48
C PRO A 135 2.27 -9.98 -8.66
N GLY A 136 2.84 -10.01 -9.87
CA GLY A 136 2.21 -9.49 -11.09
C GLY A 136 2.23 -7.96 -11.19
N SER A 137 3.10 -7.28 -10.45
CA SER A 137 3.34 -5.84 -10.55
C SER A 137 4.04 -5.47 -11.87
N ALA A 138 3.93 -4.21 -12.28
CA ALA A 138 4.60 -3.72 -13.47
C ALA A 138 6.13 -3.74 -13.31
N VAL A 139 6.64 -3.53 -12.11
CA VAL A 139 8.08 -3.61 -11.82
C VAL A 139 8.62 -5.03 -11.96
N GLU A 140 7.81 -6.08 -11.74
CA GLU A 140 8.22 -7.48 -12.00
C GLU A 140 8.56 -7.69 -13.48
N ARG A 141 7.77 -7.12 -14.39
CA ARG A 141 8.06 -7.17 -15.84
C ARG A 141 9.37 -6.44 -16.21
N LEU A 142 9.66 -5.32 -15.53
CA LEU A 142 10.95 -4.63 -15.68
C LEU A 142 12.11 -5.47 -15.14
N TYR A 143 11.90 -6.13 -13.99
CA TYR A 143 12.87 -7.05 -13.41
C TYR A 143 13.20 -8.18 -14.38
N GLU A 144 12.19 -8.84 -14.98
CA GLU A 144 12.35 -9.96 -15.92
C GLU A 144 13.15 -9.59 -17.18
N ARG A 145 13.04 -8.35 -17.64
CA ARG A 145 13.75 -7.82 -18.82
C ARG A 145 15.07 -7.13 -18.47
N TRP A 146 15.43 -7.03 -17.19
CA TRP A 146 16.63 -6.34 -16.76
C TRP A 146 17.91 -7.02 -17.28
N PRO A 147 18.80 -6.31 -17.98
CA PRO A 147 19.95 -6.94 -18.66
C PRO A 147 21.16 -7.17 -17.76
N GLY A 148 21.17 -6.60 -16.54
CA GLY A 148 22.32 -6.66 -15.62
C GLY A 148 22.11 -7.53 -14.39
N PRO A 149 23.03 -7.45 -13.41
CA PRO A 149 22.88 -8.10 -12.12
C PRO A 149 21.54 -7.75 -11.46
N ARG A 150 20.79 -8.78 -11.06
CA ARG A 150 19.49 -8.66 -10.41
C ARG A 150 19.26 -9.73 -9.36
N ARG A 151 18.49 -9.39 -8.33
CA ARG A 151 18.03 -10.33 -7.29
C ARG A 151 16.56 -10.08 -6.96
N ARG A 152 15.81 -11.17 -6.88
CA ARG A 152 14.46 -11.19 -6.33
C ARG A 152 14.56 -11.79 -4.94
N LEU A 153 13.99 -11.09 -3.97
CA LEU A 153 13.85 -11.54 -2.59
C LEU A 153 12.38 -11.45 -2.23
N ASP A 154 11.95 -12.20 -1.22
CA ASP A 154 10.67 -11.92 -0.57
C ASP A 154 10.74 -10.52 0.09
N ASP A 155 9.61 -9.92 0.44
CA ASP A 155 9.52 -8.80 1.38
C ASP A 155 8.47 -9.16 2.44
N SER A 156 7.45 -8.35 2.63
CA SER A 156 6.46 -8.59 3.67
C SER A 156 5.38 -9.59 3.24
N LEU A 157 4.85 -10.35 4.21
CA LEU A 157 3.69 -11.20 4.02
C LEU A 157 2.41 -10.35 4.08
N CYS A 158 1.54 -10.53 3.11
CA CYS A 158 0.18 -10.01 3.06
C CYS A 158 -0.81 -11.17 3.10
N LEU A 159 -2.00 -10.89 3.65
CA LEU A 159 -3.08 -11.86 3.75
C LEU A 159 -4.26 -11.35 2.92
N GLU A 160 -4.84 -12.21 2.12
CA GLU A 160 -5.92 -11.86 1.21
C GLU A 160 -7.09 -12.84 1.36
N LEU A 161 -8.28 -12.33 1.11
CA LEU A 161 -9.55 -13.05 1.11
C LEU A 161 -10.20 -12.87 -0.27
N PRO A 162 -11.11 -13.76 -0.67
CA PRO A 162 -11.93 -13.52 -1.84
C PRO A 162 -12.68 -12.20 -1.69
N PRO A 163 -12.88 -11.46 -2.79
CA PRO A 163 -13.69 -10.27 -2.80
C PRO A 163 -15.17 -10.70 -2.79
N VAL A 164 -15.68 -11.11 -1.64
CA VAL A 164 -17.08 -11.52 -1.47
C VAL A 164 -17.69 -10.85 -0.24
N PRO A 165 -19.03 -10.70 -0.19
CA PRO A 165 -19.71 -10.19 0.99
C PRO A 165 -19.41 -11.00 2.25
N MET A 166 -19.65 -10.38 3.41
CA MET A 166 -19.34 -10.97 4.72
C MET A 166 -19.94 -12.37 4.93
N ASP A 167 -21.17 -12.61 4.46
CA ASP A 167 -21.85 -13.91 4.63
C ASP A 167 -21.12 -15.04 3.90
N ASP A 168 -20.56 -14.77 2.72
CA ASP A 168 -19.77 -15.73 1.95
C ASP A 168 -18.39 -15.96 2.57
N ILE A 169 -17.77 -14.91 3.13
CA ILE A 169 -16.53 -15.05 3.93
C ILE A 169 -16.78 -15.99 5.10
N VAL A 170 -17.89 -15.81 5.81
CA VAL A 170 -18.28 -16.65 6.96
C VAL A 170 -18.64 -18.06 6.52
N GLY A 171 -19.31 -18.22 5.37
CA GLY A 171 -19.69 -19.51 4.79
C GLY A 171 -18.49 -20.44 4.51
N ARG A 172 -17.31 -19.89 4.23
CA ARG A 172 -16.05 -20.64 4.04
C ARG A 172 -15.48 -21.24 5.34
N LEU A 173 -15.95 -20.82 6.51
CA LEU A 173 -15.39 -21.23 7.79
C LEU A 173 -16.04 -22.54 8.28
N PRO A 174 -15.25 -23.56 8.66
CA PRO A 174 -15.80 -24.86 9.04
C PRO A 174 -16.42 -24.86 10.45
N GLY A 175 -17.49 -25.64 10.60
CA GLY A 175 -18.07 -26.08 11.88
C GLY A 175 -18.24 -24.96 12.92
N ALA A 176 -17.68 -25.19 14.11
CA ALA A 176 -17.77 -24.27 15.25
C ALA A 176 -17.14 -22.88 14.99
N ARG A 177 -16.21 -22.74 14.03
CA ARG A 177 -15.63 -21.42 13.71
C ARG A 177 -16.62 -20.56 12.93
N GLY A 178 -17.29 -21.13 11.93
CA GLY A 178 -18.33 -20.45 11.17
C GLY A 178 -19.53 -20.06 12.06
N GLN A 179 -19.96 -20.95 12.97
CA GLN A 179 -21.01 -20.63 13.94
C GLN A 179 -20.65 -19.45 14.83
N ARG A 180 -19.41 -19.40 15.35
CA ARG A 180 -18.91 -18.28 16.15
C ARG A 180 -18.86 -16.97 15.35
N ALA A 181 -18.40 -17.02 14.10
CA ALA A 181 -18.39 -15.83 13.23
C ALA A 181 -19.80 -15.30 12.95
N ARG A 182 -20.77 -16.17 12.63
CA ARG A 182 -22.19 -15.79 12.48
C ARG A 182 -22.77 -15.21 13.77
N ALA A 183 -22.42 -15.75 14.93
CA ALA A 183 -22.86 -15.20 16.21
C ALA A 183 -22.30 -13.78 16.44
N LYS A 184 -21.04 -13.51 16.04
CA LYS A 184 -20.46 -12.16 16.12
C LYS A 184 -21.16 -11.18 15.19
N VAL A 185 -21.46 -11.58 13.95
CA VAL A 185 -22.21 -10.73 13.00
C VAL A 185 -23.58 -10.37 13.55
N ARG A 186 -24.37 -11.38 13.96
CA ARG A 186 -25.71 -11.16 14.57
C ARG A 186 -25.66 -10.29 15.82
N LYS A 187 -24.59 -10.41 16.60
CA LYS A 187 -24.39 -9.57 17.79
C LYS A 187 -24.11 -8.12 17.41
N LEU A 188 -23.33 -7.86 16.36
CA LEU A 188 -23.12 -6.51 15.86
C LEU A 188 -24.43 -5.88 15.39
N ASP A 189 -25.29 -6.65 14.70
CA ASP A 189 -26.62 -6.16 14.29
C ASP A 189 -27.48 -5.79 15.51
N ALA A 190 -27.43 -6.58 16.59
CA ALA A 190 -28.17 -6.32 17.82
C ALA A 190 -27.63 -5.15 18.65
N LEU A 191 -26.42 -4.65 18.37
CA LEU A 191 -25.81 -3.53 19.10
C LEU A 191 -26.27 -2.15 18.60
N GLY A 192 -27.08 -2.09 17.54
CA GLY A 192 -27.57 -0.83 16.99
C GLY A 192 -26.48 0.06 16.42
N ILE A 193 -25.35 -0.52 15.99
CA ILE A 193 -24.24 0.23 15.39
C ILE A 193 -24.66 0.64 13.98
N GLU A 194 -24.85 1.93 13.77
CA GLU A 194 -25.13 2.50 12.45
C GLU A 194 -23.81 2.69 11.68
N ARG A 195 -23.74 2.15 10.47
CA ARG A 195 -22.62 2.37 9.55
C ARG A 195 -22.96 3.54 8.62
N ARG A 196 -22.10 4.54 8.58
CA ARG A 196 -22.21 5.70 7.69
C ARG A 196 -20.96 5.87 6.85
N VAL A 197 -21.11 5.77 5.53
CA VAL A 197 -20.05 6.18 4.59
C VAL A 197 -19.97 7.71 4.59
N VAL A 198 -18.80 8.24 4.87
CA VAL A 198 -18.60 9.69 5.05
C VAL A 198 -18.63 10.41 3.69
N PRO A 199 -19.48 11.44 3.52
CA PRO A 199 -19.49 12.29 2.32
C PRO A 199 -18.16 13.02 2.09
N GLN A 200 -17.84 13.34 0.84
CA GLN A 200 -16.51 13.84 0.43
C GLN A 200 -16.08 15.13 1.14
N ASP A 201 -17.03 16.01 1.47
CA ASP A 201 -16.82 17.27 2.19
C ASP A 201 -16.54 17.08 3.69
N GLU A 202 -16.95 15.95 4.26
CA GLU A 202 -16.72 15.60 5.67
C GLU A 202 -15.49 14.70 5.89
N VAL A 203 -14.85 14.19 4.82
CA VAL A 203 -13.72 13.26 4.93
C VAL A 203 -12.57 13.84 5.77
N ASP A 204 -12.25 15.12 5.59
CA ASP A 204 -11.19 15.82 6.32
C ASP A 204 -11.38 15.74 7.84
N SER A 205 -12.60 16.01 8.33
CA SER A 205 -12.91 15.99 9.77
C SER A 205 -12.97 14.56 10.30
N SER A 206 -13.52 13.63 9.52
CA SER A 206 -13.60 12.23 9.89
C SER A 206 -12.22 11.54 9.96
N VAL A 207 -11.27 11.88 9.08
CA VAL A 207 -9.89 11.37 9.16
C VAL A 207 -9.18 11.87 10.42
N ARG A 208 -9.41 13.11 10.85
CA ARG A 208 -8.85 13.61 12.12
C ARG A 208 -9.43 12.83 13.30
N ARG A 209 -10.75 12.62 13.32
CA ARG A 209 -11.45 11.80 14.32
C ARG A 209 -10.96 10.35 14.35
N LEU A 210 -10.75 9.73 13.17
CA LEU A 210 -10.15 8.41 13.01
C LEU A 210 -8.80 8.33 13.72
N VAL A 211 -7.92 9.31 13.50
CA VAL A 211 -6.58 9.36 14.12
C VAL A 211 -6.69 9.55 15.64
N GLU A 212 -7.63 10.36 16.13
CA GLU A 212 -7.91 10.54 17.55
C GLU A 212 -8.38 9.24 18.21
N LEU A 213 -9.39 8.58 17.63
CA LEU A 213 -9.88 7.27 18.07
C LEU A 213 -8.78 6.21 17.99
N HIS A 214 -7.91 6.29 16.98
CA HIS A 214 -6.76 5.39 16.85
C HIS A 214 -5.75 5.62 17.97
N ARG A 215 -5.51 6.86 18.41
CA ARG A 215 -4.64 7.12 19.55
C ARG A 215 -5.29 6.62 20.84
N LEU A 216 -6.58 6.91 21.03
CA LEU A 216 -7.35 6.53 22.21
C LEU A 216 -7.33 5.00 22.44
N GLN A 217 -7.59 4.21 21.40
CA GLN A 217 -7.66 2.73 21.52
C GLN A 217 -6.34 2.08 21.99
N TRP A 218 -5.21 2.76 21.80
CA TRP A 218 -3.87 2.27 22.09
C TRP A 218 -3.22 2.96 23.29
N GLN A 219 -3.93 3.82 24.02
CA GLN A 219 -3.42 4.38 25.27
C GLN A 219 -3.07 3.25 26.25
N GLY A 220 -1.88 3.32 26.84
CA GLY A 220 -1.35 2.28 27.73
C GLY A 220 -0.99 0.96 27.03
N ARG A 221 -0.99 0.90 25.68
CA ARG A 221 -0.70 -0.30 24.90
C ARG A 221 0.34 -0.01 23.81
N LYS A 222 0.99 -1.05 23.31
CA LYS A 222 1.97 -0.91 22.23
C LYS A 222 1.26 -0.63 20.90
N VAL A 223 1.65 0.46 20.24
CA VAL A 223 1.21 0.85 18.90
C VAL A 223 2.41 1.19 18.03
N THR A 224 2.23 1.16 16.71
CA THR A 224 3.22 1.67 15.76
C THR A 224 3.52 3.13 16.06
N THR A 225 4.75 3.43 16.50
CA THR A 225 5.19 4.77 16.91
C THR A 225 4.92 5.84 15.86
N GLU A 226 4.98 5.47 14.58
CA GLU A 226 4.71 6.40 13.47
C GLU A 226 3.27 6.93 13.48
N HIS A 227 2.28 6.13 13.89
CA HIS A 227 0.87 6.54 13.90
C HIS A 227 0.59 7.64 14.93
N LEU A 228 1.49 7.82 15.90
CA LEU A 228 1.39 8.86 16.92
C LEU A 228 2.01 10.20 16.45
N ARG A 229 2.71 10.23 15.31
CA ARG A 229 3.41 11.43 14.85
C ARG A 229 2.46 12.41 14.13
N PRO A 230 2.63 13.74 14.30
CA PRO A 230 1.83 14.74 13.58
C PRO A 230 1.88 14.58 12.06
N ARG A 231 3.09 14.34 11.52
CA ARG A 231 3.32 14.14 10.08
C ARG A 231 2.48 13.01 9.45
N PHE A 232 2.13 11.97 10.23
CA PHE A 232 1.29 10.88 9.76
C PHE A 232 -0.17 11.35 9.62
N SER A 233 -0.68 12.05 10.63
CA SER A 233 -2.02 12.65 10.61
C SER A 233 -2.18 13.66 9.47
N GLU A 234 -1.20 14.53 9.28
CA GLU A 234 -1.17 15.52 8.19
C GLU A 234 -1.17 14.84 6.83
N HIS A 235 -0.33 13.80 6.67
CA HIS A 235 -0.26 13.02 5.45
C HIS A 235 -1.61 12.40 5.10
N LEU A 236 -2.24 11.69 6.05
CA LEU A 236 -3.53 11.04 5.84
C LEU A 236 -4.63 12.04 5.52
N THR A 237 -4.75 13.12 6.29
CA THR A 237 -5.79 14.14 6.04
C THR A 237 -5.66 14.70 4.63
N ARG A 238 -4.44 15.04 4.21
CA ARG A 238 -4.19 15.62 2.87
C ARG A 238 -4.40 14.62 1.72
N SER A 239 -4.00 13.36 1.89
CA SER A 239 -4.12 12.35 0.82
C SER A 239 -5.53 11.80 0.70
N VAL A 240 -6.15 11.41 1.82
CA VAL A 240 -7.41 10.67 1.84
C VAL A 240 -8.54 11.51 1.26
N SER A 241 -8.61 12.80 1.53
CA SER A 241 -9.67 13.66 0.97
C SER A 241 -9.59 13.78 -0.55
N ARG A 242 -8.38 13.71 -1.13
CA ARG A 242 -8.20 13.64 -2.58
C ARG A 242 -8.55 12.25 -3.12
N MET A 243 -8.12 11.20 -2.42
CA MET A 243 -8.39 9.81 -2.79
C MET A 243 -9.89 9.45 -2.70
N ALA A 244 -10.63 10.04 -1.76
CA ALA A 244 -12.06 9.85 -1.62
C ALA A 244 -12.84 10.46 -2.80
N ARG A 245 -12.40 11.62 -3.30
CA ARG A 245 -12.96 12.24 -4.51
C ARG A 245 -12.70 11.43 -5.77
N SER A 246 -11.57 10.75 -5.84
CA SER A 246 -11.19 9.89 -6.96
C SER A 246 -11.71 8.45 -6.83
N GLY A 247 -12.33 8.10 -5.70
CA GLY A 247 -12.88 6.76 -5.43
C GLY A 247 -11.84 5.71 -5.05
N ASP A 248 -10.62 6.11 -4.69
CA ASP A 248 -9.53 5.20 -4.27
C ASP A 248 -9.46 5.02 -2.74
N ALA A 249 -10.27 5.77 -1.98
CA ALA A 249 -10.41 5.63 -0.54
C ALA A 249 -11.86 5.87 -0.11
N VAL A 250 -12.26 5.20 0.96
CA VAL A 250 -13.53 5.44 1.65
C VAL A 250 -13.26 5.54 3.14
N VAL A 251 -13.87 6.54 3.78
CA VAL A 251 -13.92 6.65 5.23
C VAL A 251 -15.33 6.28 5.68
N THR A 252 -15.41 5.40 6.67
CA THR A 252 -16.67 4.92 7.24
C THR A 252 -16.68 5.19 8.73
N GLU A 253 -17.75 5.77 9.24
CA GLU A 253 -17.99 5.98 10.67
C GLU A 253 -19.02 4.98 11.20
N PHE A 254 -18.83 4.57 12.45
CA PHE A 254 -19.71 3.66 13.18
C PHE A 254 -20.27 4.40 14.39
N ARG A 255 -21.60 4.54 14.44
CA ARG A 255 -22.30 5.39 15.40
C ARG A 255 -23.25 4.59 16.28
N ILE A 256 -23.40 5.02 17.53
CA ILE A 256 -24.47 4.60 18.43
C ILE A 256 -25.02 5.89 19.03
N ASP A 257 -26.34 6.11 18.98
CA ASP A 257 -27.01 7.31 19.50
C ASP A 257 -26.31 8.62 19.02
N GLU A 258 -26.11 8.75 17.71
CA GLU A 258 -25.36 9.84 17.03
C GLU A 258 -23.86 9.98 17.40
N THR A 259 -23.35 9.23 18.38
CA THR A 259 -21.95 9.29 18.80
C THR A 259 -21.08 8.39 17.95
N VAL A 260 -20.05 8.94 17.29
CA VAL A 260 -19.07 8.17 16.52
C VAL A 260 -18.13 7.44 17.47
N LEU A 261 -18.25 6.11 17.52
CA LEU A 261 -17.42 5.27 18.38
C LEU A 261 -16.31 4.55 17.62
N ALA A 262 -16.41 4.42 16.30
CA ALA A 262 -15.29 3.96 15.48
C ALA A 262 -15.29 4.64 14.12
N ALA A 263 -14.13 4.66 13.50
CA ALA A 263 -13.99 4.99 12.10
C ALA A 263 -12.98 4.04 11.45
N ASP A 264 -13.15 3.78 10.16
CA ASP A 264 -12.19 3.05 9.34
C ASP A 264 -11.90 3.78 8.03
N LEU A 265 -10.66 3.62 7.57
CA LEU A 265 -10.17 4.08 6.27
C LEU A 265 -9.89 2.84 5.43
N THR A 266 -10.67 2.68 4.36
CA THR A 266 -10.54 1.58 3.40
C THR A 266 -10.00 2.10 2.08
N PHE A 267 -8.98 1.44 1.53
CA PHE A 267 -8.42 1.72 0.20
C PHE A 267 -9.02 0.81 -0.87
N LEU A 268 -9.29 1.39 -2.04
CA LEU A 268 -9.96 0.75 -3.17
C LEU A 268 -9.14 0.85 -4.45
N SER A 269 -8.97 -0.26 -5.15
CA SER A 269 -8.52 -0.28 -6.54
C SER A 269 -9.13 -1.49 -7.28
N PRO A 270 -8.99 -1.59 -8.61
CA PRO A 270 -9.43 -2.77 -9.36
C PRO A 270 -8.81 -4.09 -8.88
N ARG A 271 -7.66 -4.02 -8.17
CA ARG A 271 -6.90 -5.17 -7.67
C ARG A 271 -7.22 -5.49 -6.22
N MET A 272 -7.72 -4.54 -5.44
CA MET A 272 -7.93 -4.77 -4.01
C MET A 272 -8.94 -3.83 -3.34
N VAL A 273 -9.56 -4.35 -2.28
CA VAL A 273 -10.25 -3.57 -1.24
C VAL A 273 -9.56 -3.91 0.08
N GLY A 274 -9.07 -2.92 0.83
CA GLY A 274 -8.35 -3.21 2.08
C GLY A 274 -8.44 -2.11 3.12
N GLY A 275 -8.82 -2.50 4.35
CA GLY A 275 -8.87 -1.61 5.51
C GLY A 275 -7.46 -1.22 5.96
N TYR A 276 -7.08 0.03 5.72
CA TYR A 276 -5.74 0.57 5.98
C TYR A 276 -5.52 0.97 7.43
N LEU A 277 -6.45 1.73 7.99
CA LEU A 277 -6.36 2.22 9.35
C LEU A 277 -7.75 2.27 9.97
N TYR A 278 -7.86 1.98 11.26
CA TYR A 278 -9.08 2.18 12.00
C TYR A 278 -8.79 2.75 13.39
N GLY A 279 -9.75 3.48 13.93
CA GLY A 279 -9.79 3.93 15.32
C GLY A 279 -11.09 3.46 15.96
N ALA A 280 -11.02 3.00 17.20
CA ALA A 280 -12.21 2.53 17.92
C ALA A 280 -12.16 2.98 19.39
N HIS A 281 -13.24 3.57 19.86
CA HIS A 281 -13.44 3.94 21.25
C HIS A 281 -13.46 2.67 22.13
N PRO A 282 -12.80 2.67 23.30
CA PRO A 282 -12.80 1.53 24.23
C PRO A 282 -14.19 0.99 24.57
N ASP A 283 -15.19 1.85 24.69
CA ASP A 283 -16.60 1.51 24.97
C ASP A 283 -17.20 0.46 24.03
N LEU A 284 -16.76 0.39 22.77
CA LEU A 284 -17.23 -0.67 21.86
C LEU A 284 -16.83 -2.06 22.38
N ARG A 285 -15.65 -2.19 23.00
CA ARG A 285 -15.20 -3.44 23.62
C ARG A 285 -15.99 -3.75 24.89
N GLU A 286 -16.34 -2.73 25.67
CA GLU A 286 -17.19 -2.87 26.86
C GLU A 286 -18.61 -3.35 26.50
N ARG A 287 -19.15 -2.83 25.39
CA ARG A 287 -20.38 -3.30 24.74
C ARG A 287 -20.22 -4.65 24.04
N LYS A 288 -19.04 -5.27 24.16
CA LYS A 288 -18.69 -6.59 23.63
C LYS A 288 -18.84 -6.69 22.10
N ALA A 289 -18.62 -5.58 21.38
CA ALA A 289 -18.54 -5.55 19.93
C ALA A 289 -17.22 -6.18 19.45
N ASP A 290 -17.30 -7.06 18.45
CA ASP A 290 -16.10 -7.64 17.83
C ASP A 290 -15.60 -6.70 16.72
N ILE A 291 -14.64 -5.84 17.07
CA ILE A 291 -14.10 -4.80 16.18
C ILE A 291 -13.52 -5.40 14.90
N THR A 292 -12.79 -6.51 14.98
CA THR A 292 -12.21 -7.16 13.79
C THR A 292 -13.30 -7.63 12.83
N THR A 293 -14.36 -8.24 13.34
CA THR A 293 -15.51 -8.68 12.53
C THR A 293 -16.24 -7.48 11.92
N MET A 294 -16.42 -6.40 12.68
CA MET A 294 -17.06 -5.17 12.23
C MET A 294 -16.29 -4.51 11.07
N LEU A 295 -14.96 -4.38 11.20
CA LEU A 295 -14.11 -3.78 10.17
C LEU A 295 -14.03 -4.66 8.91
N LEU A 296 -13.93 -5.99 9.08
CA LEU A 296 -13.94 -6.90 7.93
C LEU A 296 -15.27 -6.83 7.17
N ARG A 297 -16.40 -6.76 7.89
CA ARG A 297 -17.71 -6.54 7.30
C ARG A 297 -17.74 -5.23 6.51
N SER A 298 -17.30 -4.12 7.12
CA SER A 298 -17.22 -2.81 6.45
C SER A 298 -16.41 -2.86 5.15
N CYS A 299 -15.23 -3.48 5.18
CA CYS A 299 -14.41 -3.68 3.98
C CYS A 299 -15.14 -4.50 2.91
N SER A 300 -15.83 -5.57 3.31
CA SER A 300 -16.56 -6.44 2.36
C SER A 300 -17.73 -5.74 1.68
N GLU A 301 -18.34 -4.74 2.33
CA GLU A 301 -19.44 -3.95 1.75
C GLU A 301 -18.97 -3.01 0.62
N HIS A 302 -17.65 -2.77 0.50
CA HIS A 302 -17.06 -2.00 -0.59
C HIS A 302 -16.63 -2.87 -1.78
N VAL A 303 -16.82 -4.19 -1.68
CA VAL A 303 -16.56 -5.11 -2.79
C VAL A 303 -17.74 -5.04 -3.76
N GLN A 304 -17.70 -4.09 -4.69
CA GLN A 304 -18.69 -4.02 -5.79
C GLN A 304 -18.51 -5.17 -6.80
N GLU A 305 -19.51 -5.39 -7.67
CA GLU A 305 -19.54 -6.36 -8.80
C GLU A 305 -18.37 -6.26 -9.81
N ARG A 306 -17.47 -5.28 -9.66
CA ARG A 306 -16.29 -5.03 -10.50
C ARG A 306 -15.06 -5.89 -10.11
N ALA A 307 -15.24 -6.91 -9.28
CA ALA A 307 -14.16 -7.51 -8.50
C ALA A 307 -13.31 -8.55 -9.26
N SER A 308 -12.33 -8.08 -10.05
CA SER A 308 -11.17 -8.91 -10.43
C SER A 308 -10.07 -8.97 -9.34
N GLY A 309 -10.31 -8.34 -8.19
CA GLY A 309 -9.31 -8.14 -7.13
C GLY A 309 -9.41 -9.09 -5.93
N SER A 310 -8.86 -8.68 -4.79
CA SER A 310 -8.93 -9.41 -3.52
C SER A 310 -9.36 -8.49 -2.38
N LEU A 311 -10.04 -9.03 -1.36
CA LEU A 311 -10.15 -8.33 -0.08
C LEU A 311 -8.81 -8.49 0.66
N SER A 312 -8.02 -7.42 0.68
CA SER A 312 -6.68 -7.40 1.27
C SER A 312 -6.76 -7.07 2.76
N LEU A 313 -6.19 -7.93 3.60
CA LEU A 313 -5.92 -7.64 5.00
C LEU A 313 -4.57 -6.91 5.18
N LEU A 314 -4.02 -6.40 4.07
CA LEU A 314 -2.80 -5.63 3.99
C LEU A 314 -1.59 -6.36 4.56
N ARG A 315 -0.48 -5.65 4.77
CA ARG A 315 0.76 -6.22 5.29
C ARG A 315 0.59 -6.70 6.73
N GLY A 316 1.28 -7.78 7.07
CA GLY A 316 1.35 -8.32 8.43
C GLY A 316 0.65 -9.66 8.58
N ASP A 317 1.19 -10.47 9.49
CA ASP A 317 0.78 -11.84 9.79
C ASP A 317 0.15 -11.96 11.19
N GLU A 318 -0.55 -10.91 11.63
CA GLU A 318 -1.14 -10.88 12.96
C GLU A 318 -2.09 -12.09 13.17
N PRO A 319 -1.98 -12.84 14.28
CA PRO A 319 -2.68 -14.11 14.49
C PRO A 319 -4.21 -14.05 14.30
N TYR A 320 -4.83 -12.89 14.56
CA TYR A 320 -6.26 -12.72 14.38
C TYR A 320 -6.68 -12.80 12.90
N LYS A 321 -5.84 -12.39 11.95
CA LYS A 321 -6.16 -12.41 10.51
C LYS A 321 -6.40 -13.83 9.99
N TYR A 322 -5.65 -14.81 10.51
CA TYR A 322 -5.78 -16.22 10.15
C TYR A 322 -7.11 -16.87 10.56
N HIS A 323 -7.87 -16.24 11.46
CA HIS A 323 -9.21 -16.75 11.82
C HIS A 323 -10.14 -16.82 10.61
N TRP A 324 -9.95 -15.94 9.63
CA TRP A 324 -10.77 -15.86 8.41
C TRP A 324 -10.29 -16.77 7.28
N ARG A 325 -9.27 -17.61 7.53
CA ARG A 325 -8.60 -18.48 6.53
C ARG A 325 -8.23 -17.71 5.24
N PRO A 326 -7.45 -16.63 5.35
CA PRO A 326 -6.92 -15.93 4.18
C PRO A 326 -5.90 -16.81 3.45
N HIS A 327 -5.64 -16.49 2.19
CA HIS A 327 -4.46 -16.97 1.49
C HIS A 327 -3.29 -16.02 1.72
N SER A 328 -2.09 -16.59 1.80
CA SER A 328 -0.84 -15.86 1.99
C SER A 328 -0.29 -15.40 0.65
N VAL A 329 -0.04 -14.10 0.52
CA VAL A 329 0.62 -13.51 -0.64
C VAL A 329 1.86 -12.78 -0.15
N VAL A 330 3.04 -13.23 -0.59
CA VAL A 330 4.30 -12.61 -0.18
C VAL A 330 4.67 -11.54 -1.19
N ASN A 331 4.78 -10.28 -0.74
CA ASN A 331 5.33 -9.21 -1.55
C ASN A 331 6.77 -9.54 -1.94
N GLN A 332 7.20 -9.01 -3.07
CA GLN A 332 8.52 -9.21 -3.63
C GLN A 332 9.36 -7.93 -3.48
N ARG A 333 10.67 -8.13 -3.39
CA ARG A 333 11.67 -7.09 -3.42
C ARG A 333 12.61 -7.35 -4.59
N PHE A 334 12.75 -6.37 -5.46
CA PHE A 334 13.59 -6.43 -6.65
C PHE A 334 14.78 -5.48 -6.47
N VAL A 335 15.98 -6.07 -6.43
CA VAL A 335 17.24 -5.33 -6.39
C VAL A 335 17.89 -5.43 -7.75
N LEU A 336 18.05 -4.29 -8.42
CA LEU A 336 18.56 -4.16 -9.78
C LEU A 336 19.85 -3.33 -9.76
N ALA A 337 20.86 -3.77 -10.50
CA ALA A 337 22.13 -3.06 -10.63
C ALA A 337 22.72 -3.21 -12.04
N ARG A 338 23.75 -2.41 -12.30
CA ARG A 338 24.71 -2.63 -13.40
C ARG A 338 25.91 -3.41 -12.87
N PRO A 339 26.76 -3.97 -13.76
CA PRO A 339 28.04 -4.57 -13.34
C PRO A 339 28.86 -3.66 -12.41
N GLY A 340 28.95 -2.36 -12.73
CA GLY A 340 29.67 -1.37 -11.92
C GLY A 340 29.04 -1.05 -10.56
N THR A 341 27.75 -1.36 -10.34
CA THR A 341 27.05 -1.16 -9.07
C THR A 341 26.70 -2.47 -8.35
N SER A 342 27.26 -3.59 -8.83
CA SER A 342 26.97 -4.94 -8.33
C SER A 342 27.36 -5.15 -6.86
N ALA A 343 28.44 -4.50 -6.40
CA ALA A 343 28.82 -4.51 -4.98
C ALA A 343 27.71 -3.92 -4.10
N GLY A 344 27.03 -2.86 -4.55
CA GLY A 344 25.89 -2.30 -3.83
C GLY A 344 24.68 -3.21 -3.81
N LEU A 345 24.45 -3.98 -4.88
CA LEU A 345 23.43 -5.02 -4.88
C LEU A 345 23.76 -6.10 -3.84
N ALA A 346 25.01 -6.56 -3.78
CA ALA A 346 25.44 -7.55 -2.78
C ALA A 346 25.24 -7.03 -1.34
N LEU A 347 25.59 -5.77 -1.08
CA LEU A 347 25.37 -5.13 0.23
C LEU A 347 23.88 -5.00 0.57
N ALA A 348 23.03 -4.60 -0.38
CA ALA A 348 21.59 -4.50 -0.17
C ALA A 348 20.97 -5.87 0.14
N VAL A 349 21.38 -6.92 -0.57
CA VAL A 349 20.93 -8.30 -0.32
C VAL A 349 21.45 -8.84 1.01
N GLY A 350 22.71 -8.52 1.35
CA GLY A 350 23.33 -8.85 2.62
C GLY A 350 22.60 -8.25 3.82
N ASP A 351 22.28 -6.95 3.76
CA ASP A 351 21.50 -6.24 4.80
C ASP A 351 20.12 -6.87 5.01
N VAL A 352 19.43 -7.26 3.93
CA VAL A 352 18.14 -7.96 4.03
C VAL A 352 18.29 -9.31 4.72
N THR A 353 19.27 -10.10 4.28
CA THR A 353 19.52 -11.44 4.84
C THR A 353 19.90 -11.36 6.31
N ALA A 354 20.80 -10.44 6.67
CA ALA A 354 21.21 -10.20 8.04
C ALA A 354 20.03 -9.81 8.94
N ARG A 355 19.17 -8.89 8.50
CA ARG A 355 17.97 -8.50 9.26
C ARG A 355 16.99 -9.65 9.45
N ARG A 356 16.82 -10.52 8.44
CA ARG A 356 15.97 -11.71 8.56
C ARG A 356 16.51 -12.71 9.57
N LEU A 357 17.81 -13.01 9.48
CA LEU A 357 18.47 -13.90 10.44
C LEU A 357 18.40 -13.32 11.85
N GLY A 358 18.66 -12.02 12.03
CA GLY A 358 18.53 -11.33 13.31
C GLY A 358 17.12 -11.41 13.89
N LYS A 359 16.07 -11.18 13.08
CA LYS A 359 14.67 -11.37 13.51
C LYS A 359 14.39 -12.81 13.95
N ARG A 360 14.82 -13.81 13.17
CA ARG A 360 14.65 -15.24 13.50
C ARG A 360 15.37 -15.61 14.80
N ALA A 361 16.61 -15.14 14.97
CA ALA A 361 17.38 -15.35 16.19
C ALA A 361 16.69 -14.71 17.40
N LEU A 362 16.19 -13.48 17.27
CA LEU A 362 15.44 -12.79 18.33
C LEU A 362 14.16 -13.56 18.71
N HIS A 363 13.40 -14.04 17.74
CA HIS A 363 12.22 -14.87 18.00
C HIS A 363 12.58 -16.19 18.70
N ALA A 364 13.62 -16.88 18.25
CA ALA A 364 14.10 -18.11 18.87
C ALA A 364 14.66 -17.89 20.29
N TRP A 365 15.25 -16.73 20.56
CA TRP A 365 15.70 -16.34 21.91
C TRP A 365 14.50 -16.06 22.83
N LYS A 366 13.51 -15.29 22.37
CA LYS A 366 12.28 -15.04 23.15
C LYS A 366 11.51 -16.32 23.46
N ALA A 367 11.42 -17.23 22.51
CA ALA A 367 10.77 -18.53 22.70
C ALA A 367 11.49 -19.40 23.76
N ARG A 368 12.77 -19.13 24.06
CA ARG A 368 13.56 -19.83 25.08
C ARG A 368 13.54 -19.13 26.45
N GLY A 369 12.66 -18.15 26.66
CA GLY A 369 12.50 -17.49 27.97
C GLY A 369 13.46 -16.34 28.24
N GLY A 370 14.09 -15.77 27.20
CA GLY A 370 15.07 -14.68 27.34
C GLY A 370 14.57 -13.38 27.99
N ASP A 371 13.26 -13.17 28.11
CA ASP A 371 12.68 -12.00 28.80
C ASP A 371 12.57 -12.22 30.34
N ALA A 372 13.09 -13.32 30.88
CA ALA A 372 13.23 -13.55 32.33
C ALA A 372 14.65 -13.15 32.82
N SER A 373 14.93 -11.85 32.83
CA SER A 373 16.08 -11.26 33.54
C SER A 373 15.79 -9.81 33.89
#